data_AF-A0A8J7A708-F1
#
_entry.id   AF-A0A8J7A708-F1
#
_cell.length_a   1.000
_cell.length_b   1.000
_cell.length_c   1.000
_cell.angle_alpha   90.00
_cell.angle_beta   90.00
_cell.angle_gamma   90.00
#
_symmetry.space_group_name_H-M   'P 1'
#
loop_
_entity.id
_entity.type
_entity.pdbx_description
1 polymer ?
#
loop_
_entity_poly.entity_id
_entity_poly.type
_entity_poly.pdbx_seq_one_letter_code
_entity_poly.pdbx_strand_id
1 'polypeptide(L)'
;MQSVAVAPNLIDRVEQTALGLGLSVKRIPSGAGHDAGLIAAMAPSTMIFVPSVSGISHNVDEYTTPEDLENGANVLLRMLLQLAM
;
A
#
# COMPACT_ATOMS: atom_id res chain seq x y z
N MET A 1 7.88 14.76 -11.44
CA MET A 1 7.50 14.25 -10.11
C MET A 1 8.70 13.47 -9.59
N GLN A 2 9.25 13.84 -8.43
CA GLN A 2 10.44 13.18 -7.88
C GLN A 2 9.98 12.01 -7.00
N SER A 3 10.62 10.85 -7.15
CA SER A 3 10.33 9.69 -6.30
C SER A 3 10.74 9.99 -4.86
N VAL A 4 9.86 9.69 -3.90
CA VAL A 4 10.14 9.82 -2.47
C VAL A 4 10.49 8.45 -1.91
N ALA A 5 11.65 8.33 -1.29
CA ALA A 5 12.03 7.10 -0.59
C ALA A 5 11.17 6.92 0.65
N VAL A 6 10.62 5.71 0.81
CA VAL A 6 9.87 5.29 2.00
C VAL A 6 10.66 4.20 2.73
N ALA A 7 10.25 3.83 3.95
CA ALA A 7 11.04 3.00 4.84
C ALA A 7 11.17 1.54 4.32
N PRO A 8 12.37 1.05 3.95
CA PRO A 8 12.54 -0.28 3.33
C PRO A 8 12.05 -1.44 4.21
N ASN A 9 12.30 -1.36 5.52
CA ASN A 9 11.84 -2.35 6.49
C ASN A 9 10.30 -2.44 6.57
N LEU A 10 9.59 -1.33 6.31
CA LEU A 10 8.13 -1.34 6.26
C LEU A 10 7.62 -1.90 4.93
N ILE A 11 8.30 -1.64 3.81
CA ILE A 11 8.00 -2.28 2.53
C ILE A 11 8.14 -3.81 2.65
N ASP A 12 9.25 -4.28 3.24
CA ASP A 12 9.48 -5.71 3.45
C ASP A 12 8.36 -6.33 4.30
N ARG A 13 7.93 -5.66 5.37
CA ARG A 13 6.84 -6.14 6.22
C ARG A 13 5.49 -6.18 5.50
N VAL A 14 5.18 -5.20 4.65
CA VAL A 14 3.97 -5.23 3.81
C VAL A 14 4.00 -6.45 2.91
N GLU A 15 5.12 -6.70 2.22
CA GLU A 15 5.28 -7.84 1.33
C GLU A 15 5.12 -9.18 2.06
N GLN A 16 5.80 -9.35 3.21
CA GLN A 16 5.67 -10.57 4.00
C GLN A 16 4.25 -10.77 4.56
N THR A 17 3.57 -9.68 4.93
CA THR A 17 2.20 -9.75 5.44
C THR A 17 1.22 -10.16 4.35
N ALA A 18 1.36 -9.60 3.13
CA ALA A 18 0.56 -10.00 1.98
C ALA A 18 0.80 -11.47 1.60
N LEU A 19 2.06 -11.91 1.54
CA LEU A 19 2.40 -13.31 1.29
C LEU A 19 1.84 -14.25 2.37
N GLY A 20 1.92 -13.87 3.65
CA GLY A 20 1.35 -14.63 4.77
C GLY A 20 -0.19 -14.65 4.80
N LEU A 21 -0.85 -13.80 4.02
CA LEU A 21 -2.28 -13.85 3.74
C LEU A 21 -2.64 -14.70 2.53
N GLY A 22 -1.65 -15.26 1.81
CA GLY A 22 -1.86 -16.00 0.57
C GLY A 22 -2.10 -15.12 -0.65
N LEU A 23 -1.81 -13.82 -0.57
CA LEU A 23 -2.00 -12.86 -1.66
C LEU A 23 -0.77 -12.82 -2.58
N SER A 24 -1.01 -12.52 -3.86
CA SER A 24 0.06 -12.10 -4.75
C SER A 24 0.48 -10.66 -4.44
N VAL A 25 1.77 -10.34 -4.57
CA VAL A 25 2.30 -9.02 -4.24
C VAL A 25 3.42 -8.63 -5.19
N LYS A 26 3.53 -7.34 -5.47
CA LYS A 26 4.61 -6.75 -6.27
C LYS A 26 5.00 -5.40 -5.67
N ARG A 27 6.30 -5.16 -5.53
CA ARG A 27 6.82 -3.83 -5.19
C ARG A 27 6.72 -2.91 -6.40
N ILE A 28 6.09 -1.76 -6.22
CA ILE A 28 5.95 -0.74 -7.26
C ILE A 28 6.22 0.66 -6.70
N PRO A 29 6.85 1.56 -7.46
CA PRO A 29 6.87 2.98 -7.12
C PRO A 29 5.46 3.57 -7.32
N SER A 30 5.08 4.56 -6.51
CA SER A 30 3.87 5.35 -6.77
C SER A 30 4.10 6.30 -7.94
N GLY A 31 3.19 6.28 -8.92
CA GLY A 31 3.14 7.26 -10.01
C GLY A 31 2.46 8.58 -9.63
N ALA A 32 1.78 8.63 -8.47
CA ALA A 32 1.07 9.79 -7.96
C ALA A 32 1.65 10.28 -6.62
N GLY A 33 1.42 11.56 -6.32
CA GLY A 33 1.71 12.13 -5.01
C GLY A 33 0.69 11.68 -3.97
N HIS A 34 1.16 11.34 -2.77
CA HIS A 34 0.33 10.98 -1.61
C HIS A 34 0.90 11.60 -0.34
N ASP A 35 0.07 11.79 0.68
CA ASP A 35 0.49 12.35 1.97
C ASP A 35 1.61 11.52 2.61
N ALA A 36 1.63 10.20 2.40
CA ALA A 36 2.71 9.33 2.85
C ALA A 36 4.11 9.79 2.37
N GLY A 37 4.19 10.42 1.19
CA GLY A 37 5.43 11.01 0.69
C GLY A 37 5.88 12.24 1.49
N LEU A 38 4.92 13.04 2.00
CA LEU A 38 5.24 14.16 2.90
C LEU A 38 5.61 13.64 4.29
N ILE A 39 4.86 12.66 4.81
CA ILE A 39 5.07 12.06 6.12
C ILE A 39 6.42 11.33 6.19
N ALA A 40 6.92 10.78 5.08
CA ALA A 40 8.22 10.11 5.00
C ALA A 40 9.41 10.97 5.46
N ALA A 41 9.29 12.31 5.44
CA ALA A 41 10.32 13.22 5.98
C ALA A 41 10.34 13.28 7.52
N MET A 42 9.28 12.80 8.18
CA MET A 42 9.03 12.98 9.61
C MET A 42 8.99 11.65 10.37
N ALA A 43 8.53 10.58 9.72
CA ALA A 43 8.36 9.27 10.34
C ALA A 43 8.55 8.14 9.31
N PRO A 44 8.99 6.93 9.74
CA PRO A 44 9.02 5.76 8.89
C PRO A 44 7.63 5.51 8.28
N SER A 45 7.55 5.57 6.96
CA SER A 45 6.30 5.47 6.20
C SER A 45 6.41 4.37 5.14
N THR A 46 5.28 3.83 4.71
CA THR A 46 5.15 2.96 3.54
C THR A 46 3.71 3.07 3.01
N MET A 47 3.42 2.42 1.88
CA MET A 47 2.09 2.37 1.30
C MET A 47 1.70 0.95 0.92
N ILE A 48 0.40 0.67 0.96
CA ILE A 48 -0.22 -0.57 0.45
C ILE A 48 -1.13 -0.15 -0.70
N PHE A 49 -0.94 -0.76 -1.87
CA PHE A 49 -1.80 -0.55 -3.02
C PHE A 49 -2.61 -1.80 -3.33
N VAL A 50 -3.85 -1.57 -3.77
CA VAL A 50 -4.77 -2.58 -4.30
C VAL A 50 -5.10 -2.21 -5.75
N PRO A 51 -5.42 -3.18 -6.62
CA PRO A 51 -5.68 -2.89 -8.02
C PRO A 51 -7.03 -2.17 -8.20
N SER A 52 -7.03 -1.09 -8.99
CA SER A 52 -8.25 -0.51 -9.55
C SER A 52 -8.50 -1.09 -10.94
N VAL A 53 -9.75 -1.35 -11.30
CA VAL A 53 -10.13 -1.92 -12.60
C VAL A 53 -9.65 -1.01 -13.73
N SER A 54 -8.88 -1.59 -14.65
CA SER A 54 -8.23 -0.88 -15.77
C SER A 54 -7.27 0.25 -15.35
N GLY A 55 -6.90 0.34 -14.07
CA GLY A 55 -6.04 1.40 -13.55
C GLY A 55 -6.64 2.81 -13.63
N ILE A 56 -7.97 2.92 -13.76
CA ILE A 56 -8.68 4.20 -13.84
C ILE A 56 -8.68 4.84 -12.45
N SER A 57 -8.42 6.15 -12.41
CA SER A 57 -8.57 6.98 -11.21
C SER A 57 -8.96 8.42 -11.58
N HIS A 58 -9.49 9.19 -10.61
CA HIS A 58 -10.04 10.54 -10.83
C HIS A 58 -11.16 10.57 -11.88
N ASN A 59 -11.94 9.51 -11.93
CA ASN A 59 -13.03 9.32 -12.89
C ASN A 59 -14.21 8.65 -12.17
N VAL A 60 -15.44 8.90 -12.64
CA VAL A 60 -16.65 8.27 -12.11
C VAL A 60 -16.67 6.74 -12.32
N ASP A 61 -15.91 6.26 -13.29
CA ASP A 61 -15.74 4.84 -13.59
C ASP A 61 -14.61 4.18 -12.76
N GLU A 62 -13.96 4.93 -11.86
CA GLU A 62 -12.97 4.40 -10.92
C GLU A 62 -13.62 3.35 -10.00
N TYR A 63 -13.06 2.14 -10.00
CA TYR A 63 -13.64 1.04 -9.27
C TYR A 63 -12.57 0.04 -8.82
N THR A 64 -12.58 -0.29 -7.54
CA THR A 64 -11.82 -1.38 -6.93
C THR A 64 -12.82 -2.40 -6.41
N THR A 65 -12.56 -3.69 -6.64
CA THR A 65 -13.50 -4.74 -6.20
C THR A 65 -13.58 -4.80 -4.66
N PRO A 66 -14.70 -5.21 -4.07
CA PRO A 66 -14.79 -5.41 -2.62
C PRO A 66 -13.73 -6.38 -2.08
N GLU A 67 -13.38 -7.41 -2.85
CA GLU A 67 -12.34 -8.38 -2.49
C GLU A 67 -10.95 -7.73 -2.43
N ASP A 68 -10.59 -6.90 -3.42
CA ASP A 68 -9.33 -6.18 -3.41
C ASP A 68 -9.25 -5.16 -2.26
N LEU A 69 -10.36 -4.46 -1.98
CA LEU A 69 -10.46 -3.56 -0.82
C LEU A 69 -10.26 -4.31 0.50
N GLU A 70 -10.93 -5.45 0.66
CA GLU A 70 -10.81 -6.30 1.84
C GLU A 70 -9.37 -6.83 2.01
N ASN A 71 -8.75 -7.29 0.92
CA ASN A 71 -7.37 -7.75 0.91
C ASN A 71 -6.40 -6.65 1.38
N GLY A 72 -6.53 -5.43 0.83
CA GLY A 72 -5.71 -4.29 1.26
C GLY A 72 -5.93 -3.91 2.73
N ALA A 73 -7.19 -3.90 3.18
CA ALA A 73 -7.54 -3.62 4.57
C ALA A 73 -6.98 -4.68 5.53
N ASN A 74 -7.04 -5.96 5.16
CA ASN A 74 -6.50 -7.06 5.95
C ASN A 74 -4.96 -7.00 6.06
N VAL A 75 -4.26 -6.61 5.00
CA VAL A 75 -2.81 -6.36 5.05
C VAL A 75 -2.51 -5.21 6.03
N LEU A 76 -3.24 -4.10 5.93
CA LEU A 76 -3.06 -2.95 6.83
C LEU A 76 -3.33 -3.34 8.29
N LEU A 77 -4.43 -4.05 8.56
CA LEU A 77 -4.78 -4.51 9.90
C LEU A 77 -3.67 -5.36 10.52
N ARG A 78 -3.17 -6.36 9.78
CA ARG A 78 -2.09 -7.23 10.26
C ARG A 78 -0.79 -6.45 10.50
N MET A 79 -0.46 -5.51 9.63
CA MET A 79 0.70 -4.62 9.81
C MET A 79 0.58 -3.80 11.10
N LEU A 80 -0.57 -3.20 11.37
CA LEU A 80 -0.78 -2.39 12.58
C LEU A 80 -0.68 -3.24 13.85
N LEU A 81 -1.26 -4.44 13.85
CA LEU A 81 -1.14 -5.38 14.97
C LEU A 81 0.32 -5.78 15.25
N GLN A 82 1.12 -6.02 14.20
CA GLN A 82 2.53 -6.36 14.35
C GLN A 82 3.42 -5.19 14.81
N LEU A 83 3.01 -3.95 14.55
CA LEU A 83 3.79 -2.76 14.93
C LEU A 83 3.41 -2.20 16.31
N ALA A 84 2.18 -2.46 16.77
CA ALA A 84 1.68 -1.99 18.05
C ALA A 84 2.01 -2.92 19.24
N MET A 85 2.49 -4.13 18.96
CA MET A 85 2.93 -5.13 19.94
C MET A 85 4.45 -5.16 20.04
#